data_AF-A0A3N5LLQ8-F1
#
_entry.id   AF-A0A3N5LLQ8-F1
#
_cell.length_a   1.000
_cell.length_b   1.000
_cell.length_c   1.000
_cell.angle_alpha   90.00
_cell.angle_beta   90.00
_cell.angle_gamma   90.00
#
_symmetry.space_group_name_H-M   'P 1'
#
loop_
_entity.id
_entity.type
_entity.pdbx_description
1 polymer ?
#
loop_
_entity_poly.entity_id
_entity_poly.type
_entity_poly.pdbx_seq_one_letter_code
_entity_poly.pdbx_strand_id
1 'polypeptide(L)'
;MKELPEEKTALTQELDRIVKSEAFRSSESLRRLLLYLGNKSLAGEAGDLKEYVVGVEAFGKSSAYDPQLDASVRIQAGKLRQKLQEFYRTEGMEDTVVVSLPKGHFQLDFELRSKPQERQQLQSVPRKWKIAVWSLAAATLLCCSCIAYLLLSVPSGNQPDGNGRLTADLRAIWDPVLKDDRPLVVAVGTPLFTKIGQGFYRDPAINEWNHSAVPSHLERLRDTLGATTLIPAPIYTGIGEATAAFLLCRLLSSEKDLEVRRSSALSWDDVKENNMIFVGCQKYNLQLRDLLSQQDFFMDGNHITNRRPRKGEPHSFTGTCPPDSAYVTQDFAVVTKLPNVQGRELFALAASSTEGTWAASEFLTNEIHARELVSLLRTPSGEMPDSYQVVIRARFRGQVPFEMAIVAERGASPAKSEATDTQTRR
;
A
#
# COMPACT_ATOMS: atom_id res chain seq x y z
N MET A 1 -13.30 -0.91 -66.95
CA MET A 1 -12.02 -0.22 -66.62
C MET A 1 -12.28 1.28 -66.47
N LYS A 2 -12.79 1.72 -65.31
CA LYS A 2 -12.83 3.15 -64.91
C LYS A 2 -13.01 3.37 -63.39
N GLU A 3 -12.81 2.35 -62.54
CA GLU A 3 -13.16 2.39 -61.10
C GLU A 3 -11.99 2.73 -60.15
N LEU A 4 -10.72 2.64 -60.58
CA LEU A 4 -9.56 2.86 -59.68
C LEU A 4 -9.35 4.31 -59.14
N PRO A 5 -9.69 5.42 -59.84
CA PRO A 5 -9.42 6.77 -59.33
C PRO A 5 -10.39 7.23 -58.23
N GLU A 6 -11.65 6.83 -58.33
CA GLU A 6 -12.72 7.27 -57.40
C GLU A 6 -12.59 6.57 -56.04
N GLU A 7 -12.26 5.28 -56.04
CA GLU A 7 -12.03 4.51 -54.81
C GLU A 7 -10.84 5.08 -54.01
N LYS A 8 -9.69 5.28 -54.66
CA LYS A 8 -8.50 5.87 -54.02
C LYS A 8 -8.77 7.28 -53.46
N THR A 9 -9.64 8.04 -54.13
CA THR A 9 -10.05 9.38 -53.66
C THR A 9 -10.88 9.28 -52.38
N ALA A 10 -11.85 8.36 -52.31
CA ALA A 10 -12.66 8.13 -51.11
C ALA A 10 -11.80 7.66 -49.91
N LEU A 11 -10.84 6.76 -50.14
CA LEU A 11 -9.92 6.30 -49.08
C LEU A 11 -9.02 7.44 -48.55
N THR A 12 -8.56 8.32 -49.44
CA THR A 12 -7.73 9.47 -49.07
C THR A 12 -8.53 10.50 -48.26
N GLN A 13 -9.79 10.74 -48.64
CA GLN A 13 -10.69 11.64 -47.91
C GLN A 13 -10.99 11.13 -46.50
N GLU A 14 -11.15 9.82 -46.33
CA GLU A 14 -11.35 9.21 -45.02
C GLU A 14 -10.13 9.40 -44.11
N LEU A 15 -8.92 9.22 -44.62
CA LEU A 15 -7.69 9.51 -43.86
C LEU A 15 -7.61 10.97 -43.41
N ASP A 16 -7.95 11.92 -44.29
CA ASP A 16 -7.96 13.35 -43.96
C ASP A 16 -9.00 13.68 -42.88
N ARG A 17 -10.18 13.03 -42.91
CA ARG A 17 -11.21 13.16 -41.87
C ARG A 17 -10.69 12.65 -40.52
N ILE A 18 -10.10 11.46 -40.47
CA ILE A 18 -9.56 10.90 -39.23
C ILE A 18 -8.47 11.81 -38.64
N VAL A 19 -7.57 12.34 -39.47
CA VAL A 19 -6.48 13.23 -39.03
C VAL A 19 -6.99 14.55 -38.44
N LYS A 20 -8.13 15.05 -38.94
CA LYS A 20 -8.78 16.29 -38.48
C LYS A 20 -9.77 16.08 -37.32
N SER A 21 -10.04 14.83 -36.95
CA SER A 21 -10.98 14.48 -35.88
C SER A 21 -10.53 14.95 -34.50
N GLU A 22 -11.50 15.12 -33.60
CA GLU A 22 -11.23 15.45 -32.20
C GLU A 22 -10.41 14.33 -31.52
N ALA A 23 -10.69 13.07 -31.89
CA ALA A 23 -9.96 11.89 -31.40
C ALA A 23 -8.44 11.94 -31.65
N PHE A 24 -8.00 12.57 -32.75
CA PHE A 24 -6.60 12.66 -33.17
C PHE A 24 -5.97 14.05 -32.97
N ARG A 25 -6.75 15.08 -32.61
CA ARG A 25 -6.30 16.48 -32.50
C ARG A 25 -5.12 16.68 -31.55
N SER A 26 -5.07 15.92 -30.46
CA SER A 26 -4.09 16.07 -29.38
C SER A 26 -2.74 15.38 -29.63
N SER A 27 -2.58 14.60 -30.71
CA SER A 27 -1.36 13.82 -30.95
C SER A 27 -0.81 13.98 -32.37
N GLU A 28 0.11 14.93 -32.51
CA GLU A 28 0.85 15.19 -33.74
C GLU A 28 1.61 13.94 -34.25
N SER A 29 2.18 13.18 -33.33
CA SER A 29 2.93 11.96 -33.65
C SER A 29 2.04 10.86 -34.26
N LEU A 30 0.79 10.72 -33.81
CA LEU A 30 -0.14 9.72 -34.36
C LEU A 30 -0.69 10.14 -35.71
N ARG A 31 -0.92 11.44 -35.92
CA ARG A 31 -1.31 11.99 -37.23
C ARG A 31 -0.24 11.75 -38.29
N ARG A 32 1.02 12.01 -37.96
CA ARG A 32 2.16 11.72 -38.86
C ARG A 32 2.26 10.24 -39.20
N LEU A 33 2.13 9.36 -38.19
CA LEU A 33 2.13 7.92 -38.41
C LEU A 33 0.97 7.47 -39.31
N LEU A 34 -0.26 7.91 -39.03
CA LEU A 34 -1.45 7.57 -39.82
C LEU A 34 -1.30 8.00 -41.29
N LEU A 35 -0.86 9.25 -41.53
CA LEU A 35 -0.63 9.76 -42.88
C LEU A 35 0.47 9.00 -43.61
N TYR A 36 1.58 8.70 -42.95
CA TYR A 36 2.68 7.95 -43.54
C TYR A 36 2.25 6.53 -43.95
N LEU A 37 1.62 5.78 -43.03
CA LEU A 37 1.15 4.42 -43.33
C LEU A 37 0.02 4.42 -44.36
N GLY A 38 -0.90 5.39 -44.29
CA GLY A 38 -2.00 5.53 -45.24
C GLY A 38 -1.52 5.82 -46.66
N ASN A 39 -0.60 6.77 -46.83
CA ASN A 39 -0.04 7.10 -48.14
C ASN A 39 0.71 5.91 -48.75
N LYS A 40 1.53 5.20 -47.96
CA LYS A 40 2.25 4.00 -48.42
C LYS A 40 1.31 2.84 -48.74
N SER A 41 0.24 2.66 -47.96
CA SER A 41 -0.78 1.64 -48.22
C SER A 41 -1.58 1.92 -49.50
N LEU A 42 -1.97 3.18 -49.73
CA LEU A 42 -2.68 3.62 -50.95
C LEU A 42 -1.78 3.68 -52.19
N ALA A 43 -0.45 3.76 -52.02
CA ALA A 43 0.52 3.67 -53.10
C ALA A 43 0.82 2.21 -53.52
N GLY A 44 0.32 1.21 -52.78
CA GLY A 44 0.65 -0.20 -53.01
C GLY A 44 2.06 -0.59 -52.53
N GLU A 45 2.74 0.29 -51.79
CA GLU A 45 4.10 0.11 -51.27
C GLU A 45 4.10 -0.48 -49.85
N ALA A 46 2.98 -1.07 -49.42
CA ALA A 46 2.81 -1.58 -48.06
C ALA A 46 3.73 -2.77 -47.72
N GLY A 47 4.19 -3.51 -48.73
CA GLY A 47 5.13 -4.63 -48.57
C GLY A 47 6.48 -4.23 -47.96
N ASP A 48 6.85 -2.95 -48.07
CA ASP A 48 8.12 -2.41 -47.55
C ASP A 48 7.98 -1.81 -46.14
N LEU A 49 6.77 -1.79 -45.56
CA LEU A 49 6.50 -1.23 -44.23
C LEU A 49 6.94 -2.17 -43.10
N LYS A 50 8.26 -2.26 -42.89
CA LYS A 50 8.86 -2.90 -41.71
C LYS A 50 9.04 -1.90 -40.57
N GLU A 51 9.08 -2.38 -39.32
CA GLU A 51 9.21 -1.51 -38.13
C GLU A 51 10.42 -0.58 -38.21
N TYR A 52 11.55 -1.07 -38.74
CA TYR A 52 12.75 -0.26 -38.98
C TYR A 52 12.49 0.90 -39.93
N VAL A 53 11.85 0.63 -41.08
CA VAL A 53 11.55 1.63 -42.12
C VAL A 53 10.60 2.69 -41.58
N VAL A 54 9.56 2.28 -40.85
CA VAL A 54 8.63 3.21 -40.19
C VAL A 54 9.35 4.06 -39.15
N GLY A 55 10.27 3.48 -38.38
CA GLY A 55 11.09 4.22 -37.40
C GLY A 55 11.96 5.30 -38.05
N VAL A 56 12.65 4.97 -39.13
CA VAL A 56 13.54 5.91 -39.83
C VAL A 56 12.75 6.96 -40.59
N GLU A 57 11.77 6.55 -41.41
CA GLU A 57 11.07 7.46 -42.34
C GLU A 57 9.92 8.24 -41.70
N ALA A 58 9.15 7.63 -40.79
CA ALA A 58 8.00 8.30 -40.17
C ALA A 58 8.36 9.02 -38.86
N PHE A 59 9.34 8.49 -38.11
CA PHE A 59 9.76 9.04 -36.81
C PHE A 59 11.14 9.71 -36.82
N GLY A 60 11.83 9.73 -37.97
CA GLY A 60 13.14 10.41 -38.11
C GLY A 60 14.23 9.77 -37.24
N LYS A 61 14.13 8.47 -36.94
CA LYS A 61 15.15 7.76 -36.16
C LYS A 61 16.46 7.63 -36.96
N SER A 62 17.57 7.59 -36.24
CA SER A 62 18.91 7.36 -36.81
C SER A 62 18.99 6.00 -37.51
N SER A 63 19.91 5.84 -38.46
CA SER A 63 20.22 4.55 -39.10
C SER A 63 20.75 3.48 -38.13
N ALA A 64 21.10 3.86 -36.90
CA ALA A 64 21.44 2.94 -35.82
C ALA A 64 20.21 2.41 -35.04
N TYR A 65 18.99 2.73 -35.48
CA TYR A 65 17.76 2.28 -34.83
C TYR A 65 17.60 0.75 -34.88
N ASP A 66 17.42 0.13 -33.72
CA ASP A 66 17.12 -1.30 -33.60
C ASP A 66 15.71 -1.50 -33.00
N PRO A 67 14.75 -2.01 -33.79
CA PRO A 67 13.41 -2.36 -33.31
C PRO A 67 13.38 -3.34 -32.12
N GLN A 68 14.41 -4.18 -31.93
CA GLN A 68 14.45 -5.09 -30.78
C GLN A 68 14.71 -4.34 -29.46
N LEU A 69 15.52 -3.28 -29.52
CA LEU A 69 15.95 -2.50 -28.35
C LEU A 69 15.06 -1.29 -28.06
N ASP A 70 14.45 -0.67 -29.09
CA ASP A 70 13.59 0.50 -28.95
C ASP A 70 12.13 0.18 -29.36
N ALA A 71 11.24 0.25 -28.37
CA ALA A 71 9.81 -0.05 -28.51
C ALA A 71 8.93 1.07 -29.06
N SER A 72 9.51 2.23 -29.35
CA SER A 72 8.74 3.44 -29.63
C SER A 72 7.78 3.27 -30.82
N VAL A 73 8.20 2.61 -31.90
CA VAL A 73 7.37 2.42 -33.09
C VAL A 73 6.19 1.46 -32.80
N ARG A 74 6.45 0.29 -32.18
CA ARG A 74 5.37 -0.64 -31.80
C ARG A 74 4.38 -0.06 -30.79
N ILE A 75 4.83 0.79 -29.86
CA ILE A 75 3.96 1.48 -28.90
C ILE A 75 3.05 2.49 -29.62
N GLN A 76 3.59 3.29 -30.55
CA GLN A 76 2.79 4.25 -31.31
C GLN A 76 1.78 3.56 -32.24
N ALA A 77 2.16 2.44 -32.87
CA ALA A 77 1.22 1.61 -33.63
C ALA A 77 0.08 1.05 -32.75
N GLY A 78 0.38 0.65 -31.51
CA GLY A 78 -0.63 0.25 -30.52
C GLY A 78 -1.63 1.37 -30.20
N LYS A 79 -1.12 2.57 -29.95
CA LYS A 79 -1.94 3.77 -29.69
C LYS A 79 -2.77 4.18 -30.90
N LEU A 80 -2.23 4.07 -32.11
CA LEU A 80 -2.94 4.34 -33.36
C LEU A 80 -4.15 3.41 -33.51
N ARG A 81 -4.02 2.11 -33.22
CA ARG A 81 -5.14 1.15 -33.24
C ARG A 81 -6.27 1.57 -32.29
N GLN A 82 -5.92 1.93 -31.05
CA GLN A 82 -6.91 2.36 -30.06
C GLN A 82 -7.64 3.63 -30.51
N LYS A 83 -6.90 4.61 -31.07
CA LYS A 83 -7.49 5.85 -31.56
C LYS A 83 -8.38 5.68 -32.80
N LEU A 84 -8.04 4.77 -33.71
CA LEU A 84 -8.91 4.42 -34.83
C LEU A 84 -10.23 3.79 -34.33
N GLN A 85 -10.17 2.89 -33.34
CA GLN A 85 -11.37 2.31 -32.73
C GLN A 85 -12.23 3.37 -32.02
N GLU A 86 -11.61 4.31 -31.31
CA GLU A 86 -12.31 5.41 -30.66
C GLU A 86 -13.04 6.28 -31.70
N PHE A 87 -12.34 6.70 -32.76
CA PHE A 87 -12.91 7.50 -33.84
C PHE A 87 -14.14 6.84 -34.48
N TYR A 88 -14.06 5.56 -34.85
CA TYR A 88 -15.20 4.85 -35.46
C TYR A 88 -16.35 4.52 -34.50
N ARG A 89 -16.13 4.66 -33.19
CA ARG A 89 -17.18 4.57 -32.16
C ARG A 89 -17.88 5.90 -31.91
N THR A 90 -17.28 7.02 -32.33
CA THR A 90 -17.78 8.38 -32.03
C THR A 90 -18.06 9.17 -33.29
N GLU A 91 -17.03 9.71 -33.93
CA GLU A 91 -17.12 10.67 -35.04
C GLU A 91 -17.37 9.96 -36.38
N GLY A 92 -16.79 8.77 -36.59
CA GLY A 92 -16.89 8.00 -37.83
C GLY A 92 -17.96 6.90 -37.84
N MET A 93 -18.97 6.97 -36.98
CA MET A 93 -19.99 5.90 -36.86
C MET A 93 -20.74 5.63 -38.17
N GLU A 94 -20.94 6.64 -38.99
CA GLU A 94 -21.69 6.55 -40.26
C GLU A 94 -20.79 6.54 -41.49
N ASP A 95 -19.47 6.52 -41.28
CA ASP A 95 -18.50 6.59 -42.37
C ASP A 95 -18.53 5.30 -43.21
N THR A 96 -18.50 5.50 -44.53
CA THR A 96 -18.65 4.42 -45.53
C THR A 96 -17.34 3.64 -45.71
N VAL A 97 -16.20 4.22 -45.32
CA VAL A 97 -14.88 3.58 -45.35
C VAL A 97 -14.42 3.42 -43.92
N VAL A 98 -13.97 2.23 -43.54
CA VAL A 98 -13.40 1.94 -42.23
C VAL A 98 -11.91 1.65 -42.39
N VAL A 99 -11.07 2.47 -41.75
CA VAL A 99 -9.63 2.29 -41.72
C VAL A 99 -9.21 1.53 -40.47
N SER A 100 -8.46 0.44 -40.63
CA SER A 100 -7.94 -0.33 -39.51
C SER A 100 -6.44 -0.64 -39.66
N LEU A 101 -5.77 -0.89 -38.53
CA LEU A 101 -4.36 -1.28 -38.48
C LEU A 101 -4.24 -2.67 -37.82
N PRO A 102 -4.06 -3.76 -38.57
CA PRO A 102 -3.94 -5.11 -38.03
C PRO A 102 -2.79 -5.26 -37.03
N LYS A 103 -2.90 -6.23 -36.10
CA LYS A 103 -1.85 -6.51 -35.11
C LYS A 103 -0.62 -7.11 -35.81
N GLY A 104 0.56 -6.59 -35.48
CA GLY A 104 1.83 -7.09 -36.04
C GLY A 104 2.15 -6.61 -37.47
N HIS A 105 1.24 -5.86 -38.09
CA HIS A 105 1.44 -5.26 -39.42
C HIS A 105 1.53 -3.73 -39.31
N PHE A 106 2.21 -3.12 -40.28
CA PHE A 106 2.28 -1.67 -40.47
C PHE A 106 1.51 -1.21 -41.72
N GLN A 107 0.75 -2.10 -42.35
CA GLN A 107 -0.16 -1.76 -43.45
C GLN A 107 -1.55 -1.39 -42.90
N LEU A 108 -2.20 -0.38 -43.48
CA LEU A 108 -3.60 -0.07 -43.19
C LEU A 108 -4.54 -0.85 -44.10
N ASP A 109 -5.61 -1.37 -43.51
CA ASP A 109 -6.71 -2.01 -44.22
C ASP A 109 -7.88 -1.04 -44.35
N PHE A 110 -8.50 -1.05 -45.53
CA PHE A 110 -9.65 -0.21 -45.86
C PHE A 110 -10.85 -1.09 -46.23
N GLU A 111 -11.91 -1.00 -45.43
CA GLU A 111 -13.13 -1.79 -45.66
C GLU A 111 -14.31 -0.87 -46.00
N LEU A 112 -15.04 -1.20 -47.07
CA LEU A 112 -16.29 -0.52 -47.44
C LEU A 112 -17.43 -1.03 -46.57
N ARG A 113 -17.93 -0.17 -45.68
CA ARG A 113 -19.12 -0.43 -44.87
C ARG A 113 -20.36 -0.24 -45.73
N SER A 114 -21.10 -1.33 -45.96
CA SER A 114 -22.43 -1.24 -46.58
C SER A 114 -23.37 -0.49 -45.64
N LYS A 115 -23.94 0.65 -46.08
CA LYS A 115 -24.96 1.37 -45.32
C LYS A 115 -26.11 0.41 -44.98
N PRO A 116 -26.63 0.39 -43.73
CA PRO A 116 -27.86 -0.33 -43.43
C PRO A 116 -28.98 0.24 -44.31
N GLN A 117 -29.53 -0.57 -45.21
CA GLN A 117 -30.72 -0.21 -45.98
C GLN A 117 -31.86 0.16 -45.03
N GLU A 118 -32.54 1.25 -45.37
CA GLU A 118 -33.79 1.68 -44.75
C GLU A 118 -34.76 0.51 -44.56
N ARG A 119 -35.42 0.52 -43.39
CA ARG A 119 -36.52 -0.36 -42.99
C ARG A 119 -37.51 -0.58 -44.12
N GLN A 120 -37.42 -1.72 -44.80
CA GLN A 120 -38.56 -2.24 -45.54
C GLN A 120 -39.60 -2.82 -44.57
N GLN A 121 -40.84 -2.51 -44.91
CA GLN A 121 -42.10 -2.76 -44.23
C GLN A 121 -42.26 -4.13 -43.56
N LEU A 122 -42.93 -4.07 -42.41
CA LEU A 122 -43.52 -5.16 -41.63
C LEU A 122 -44.16 -6.25 -42.52
N GLN A 123 -43.46 -7.37 -42.66
CA GLN A 123 -44.10 -8.65 -42.93
C GLN A 123 -44.34 -9.38 -41.59
N SER A 124 -45.58 -9.79 -41.39
CA SER A 124 -46.11 -10.38 -40.17
C SER A 124 -45.32 -11.61 -39.71
N VAL A 125 -44.67 -11.51 -38.55
CA VAL A 125 -43.91 -12.61 -37.96
C VAL A 125 -44.86 -13.74 -37.50
N PRO A 126 -44.60 -15.01 -37.84
CA PRO A 126 -45.46 -16.12 -37.47
C PRO A 126 -45.56 -16.30 -35.94
N ARG A 127 -46.75 -16.72 -35.48
CA ARG A 127 -47.20 -16.87 -34.08
C ARG A 127 -46.21 -17.59 -33.13
N LYS A 128 -45.25 -18.36 -33.65
CA LYS A 128 -44.19 -19.03 -32.88
C LYS A 128 -43.13 -18.07 -32.31
N TRP A 129 -42.94 -16.89 -32.89
CA TRP A 129 -42.05 -15.86 -32.33
C TRP A 129 -42.65 -15.16 -31.12
N LYS A 130 -43.98 -15.03 -31.04
CA LYS A 130 -44.62 -14.57 -29.80
C LYS A 130 -44.32 -15.56 -28.67
N ILE A 131 -44.41 -16.87 -28.93
CA ILE A 131 -44.04 -17.88 -27.94
C ILE A 131 -42.56 -17.78 -27.58
N ALA A 132 -41.66 -17.61 -28.57
CA ALA A 132 -40.22 -17.44 -28.33
C ALA A 132 -39.88 -16.17 -27.52
N VAL A 133 -40.57 -15.06 -27.79
CA VAL A 133 -40.42 -13.78 -27.08
C VAL A 133 -41.03 -13.87 -25.68
N TRP A 134 -42.18 -14.53 -25.51
CA TRP A 134 -42.77 -14.76 -24.19
C TRP A 134 -41.95 -15.78 -23.38
N SER A 135 -41.35 -16.78 -24.01
CA SER A 135 -40.44 -17.71 -23.33
C SER A 135 -39.10 -17.05 -23.02
N LEU A 136 -38.60 -16.17 -23.87
CA LEU A 136 -37.41 -15.37 -23.58
C LEU A 136 -37.70 -14.36 -22.49
N ALA A 137 -38.82 -13.65 -22.54
CA ALA A 137 -39.26 -12.73 -21.49
C ALA A 137 -39.48 -13.47 -20.18
N ALA A 138 -40.14 -14.63 -20.19
CA ALA A 138 -40.31 -15.47 -19.00
C ALA A 138 -38.96 -15.99 -18.50
N ALA A 139 -38.04 -16.41 -19.37
CA ALA A 139 -36.69 -16.82 -18.99
C ALA A 139 -35.85 -15.64 -18.48
N THR A 140 -36.03 -14.43 -19.01
CA THR A 140 -35.40 -13.20 -18.51
C THR A 140 -36.00 -12.83 -17.17
N LEU A 141 -37.31 -12.95 -17.00
CA LEU A 141 -37.98 -12.69 -15.73
C LEU A 141 -37.60 -13.74 -14.69
N LEU A 142 -37.43 -15.01 -15.10
CA LEU A 142 -36.92 -16.09 -14.26
C LEU A 142 -35.45 -15.87 -13.93
N CYS A 143 -34.60 -15.45 -14.89
CA CYS A 143 -33.21 -15.09 -14.65
C CYS A 143 -33.11 -13.86 -13.76
N CYS A 144 -33.91 -12.82 -13.96
CA CYS A 144 -33.96 -11.63 -13.11
C CYS A 144 -34.51 -11.98 -11.73
N SER A 145 -35.47 -12.90 -11.62
CA SER A 145 -35.98 -13.40 -10.34
C SER A 145 -34.99 -14.32 -9.66
N CYS A 146 -34.21 -15.11 -10.40
CA CYS A 146 -33.12 -15.93 -9.89
C CYS A 146 -31.91 -15.08 -9.53
N ILE A 147 -31.62 -14.00 -10.25
CA ILE A 147 -30.60 -13.01 -9.92
C ILE A 147 -31.06 -12.21 -8.73
N ALA A 148 -32.32 -11.79 -8.65
CA ALA A 148 -32.88 -11.11 -7.49
C ALA A 148 -32.91 -12.05 -6.29
N TYR A 149 -33.33 -13.30 -6.46
CA TYR A 149 -33.26 -14.34 -5.44
C TYR A 149 -31.81 -14.62 -5.07
N LEU A 150 -30.86 -14.68 -6.00
CA LEU A 150 -29.44 -14.80 -5.67
C LEU A 150 -28.92 -13.52 -5.01
N LEU A 151 -29.37 -12.32 -5.33
CA LEU A 151 -28.96 -11.08 -4.66
C LEU A 151 -29.60 -10.93 -3.27
N LEU A 152 -30.78 -11.52 -3.06
CA LEU A 152 -31.53 -11.50 -1.80
C LEU A 152 -31.27 -12.75 -0.92
N SER A 153 -30.78 -13.84 -1.52
CA SER A 153 -30.52 -15.16 -0.90
C SER A 153 -29.06 -15.60 -0.98
N VAL A 154 -28.21 -14.88 -1.72
CA VAL A 154 -26.91 -14.51 -1.15
C VAL A 154 -27.35 -13.93 0.19
N PRO A 155 -26.99 -14.57 1.32
CA PRO A 155 -27.14 -13.90 2.60
C PRO A 155 -26.66 -12.47 2.35
N SER A 156 -27.22 -11.45 2.99
CA SER A 156 -26.34 -10.31 3.25
C SER A 156 -25.17 -10.95 3.99
N GLY A 157 -24.17 -11.40 3.24
CA GLY A 157 -23.11 -12.26 3.72
C GLY A 157 -22.39 -11.25 4.49
N ASN A 158 -22.66 -11.27 5.81
CA ASN A 158 -22.66 -10.09 6.67
C ASN A 158 -21.84 -9.05 5.96
N GLN A 159 -22.43 -7.97 5.43
CA GLN A 159 -21.66 -6.73 5.43
C GLN A 159 -21.03 -6.78 6.80
N PRO A 160 -19.71 -7.06 6.95
CA PRO A 160 -19.22 -7.44 8.26
C PRO A 160 -19.66 -6.25 9.05
N ASP A 161 -20.61 -6.45 9.98
CA ASP A 161 -20.98 -5.40 10.92
C ASP A 161 -19.62 -4.82 11.27
N GLY A 162 -19.40 -3.50 11.17
CA GLY A 162 -18.05 -2.92 11.39
C GLY A 162 -17.33 -3.62 12.57
N ASN A 163 -18.12 -4.03 13.56
CA ASN A 163 -17.98 -5.13 14.54
C ASN A 163 -17.16 -6.43 14.21
N GLY A 164 -16.81 -6.78 12.97
CA GLY A 164 -16.36 -8.14 12.59
C GLY A 164 -14.86 -8.37 12.44
N ARG A 165 -14.00 -7.34 12.59
CA ARG A 165 -12.53 -7.51 12.62
C ARG A 165 -11.94 -7.53 14.03
N LEU A 166 -12.53 -6.75 14.93
CA LEU A 166 -12.09 -6.65 16.31
C LEU A 166 -12.90 -7.61 17.16
N THR A 167 -12.27 -8.70 17.57
CA THR A 167 -12.82 -9.61 18.57
C THR A 167 -12.99 -8.92 19.92
N ALA A 168 -13.71 -9.54 20.86
CA ALA A 168 -13.91 -8.97 22.19
C ALA A 168 -12.58 -8.64 22.91
N ASP A 169 -11.56 -9.47 22.74
CA ASP A 169 -10.24 -9.25 23.34
C ASP A 169 -9.50 -8.08 22.67
N LEU A 170 -9.57 -7.98 21.33
CA LEU A 170 -9.01 -6.82 20.62
C LEU A 170 -9.75 -5.53 20.97
N ARG A 171 -11.08 -5.58 21.13
CA ARG A 171 -11.87 -4.43 21.61
C ARG A 171 -11.49 -4.03 23.02
N ALA A 172 -11.23 -4.98 23.92
CA ALA A 172 -10.78 -4.66 25.27
C ALA A 172 -9.46 -3.85 25.28
N ILE A 173 -8.58 -4.05 24.30
CA ILE A 173 -7.32 -3.30 24.15
C ILE A 173 -7.57 -1.93 23.48
N TRP A 174 -8.34 -1.90 22.39
CA TRP A 174 -8.39 -0.75 21.48
C TRP A 174 -9.60 0.17 21.68
N ASP A 175 -10.66 -0.28 22.35
CA ASP A 175 -11.84 0.56 22.63
C ASP A 175 -11.50 1.90 23.30
N PRO A 176 -10.51 2.03 24.21
CA PRO A 176 -10.14 3.32 24.78
C PRO A 176 -9.76 4.37 23.72
N VAL A 177 -9.04 3.98 22.66
CA VAL A 177 -8.71 4.91 21.55
C VAL A 177 -9.80 4.99 20.49
N LEU A 178 -10.65 3.97 20.35
CA LEU A 178 -11.68 3.91 19.31
C LEU A 178 -12.96 4.66 19.72
N LYS A 179 -13.36 4.61 20.99
CA LYS A 179 -14.59 5.24 21.50
C LYS A 179 -14.44 6.73 21.81
N ASP A 180 -13.21 7.19 22.02
CA ASP A 180 -12.92 8.61 22.17
C ASP A 180 -13.12 9.32 20.82
N ASP A 181 -13.70 10.53 20.77
CA ASP A 181 -13.99 11.21 19.49
C ASP A 181 -12.76 11.90 18.86
N ARG A 182 -11.62 11.98 19.57
CA ARG A 182 -10.42 12.70 19.10
C ARG A 182 -9.68 11.90 18.04
N PRO A 183 -8.95 12.54 17.10
CA PRO A 183 -8.19 11.82 16.09
C PRO A 183 -7.18 10.83 16.69
N LEU A 184 -6.95 9.72 15.97
CA LEU A 184 -5.94 8.72 16.30
C LEU A 184 -4.72 8.89 15.39
N VAL A 185 -3.55 9.14 15.98
CA VAL A 185 -2.30 9.30 15.22
C VAL A 185 -1.36 8.14 15.52
N VAL A 186 -0.95 7.43 14.47
CA VAL A 186 0.11 6.44 14.51
C VAL A 186 1.45 7.14 14.20
N ALA A 187 2.26 7.30 15.23
CA ALA A 187 3.56 7.93 15.18
C ALA A 187 4.65 6.89 14.89
N VAL A 188 5.24 6.96 13.70
CA VAL A 188 6.26 6.00 13.27
C VAL A 188 7.66 6.54 13.53
N GLY A 189 8.40 5.83 14.39
CA GLY A 189 9.78 6.13 14.75
C GLY A 189 10.68 6.26 13.53
N THR A 190 11.31 7.42 13.36
CA THR A 190 12.18 7.71 12.21
C THR A 190 13.64 7.88 12.66
N PRO A 191 14.54 6.95 12.31
CA PRO A 191 15.98 7.10 12.53
C PRO A 191 16.55 8.31 11.78
N LEU A 192 17.43 9.06 12.45
CA LEU A 192 18.12 10.20 11.84
C LEU A 192 19.41 9.77 11.14
N PHE A 193 19.44 9.81 9.82
CA PHE A 193 20.69 9.68 9.07
C PHE A 193 21.34 11.04 8.88
N THR A 194 22.63 11.03 8.57
CA THR A 194 23.39 12.20 8.13
C THR A 194 23.87 11.95 6.72
N LYS A 195 23.50 12.82 5.78
CA LYS A 195 24.06 12.81 4.44
C LYS A 195 25.44 13.47 4.48
N ILE A 196 26.44 12.74 4.01
CA ILE A 196 27.83 13.19 3.94
C ILE A 196 28.34 12.86 2.53
N GLY A 197 28.58 13.90 1.73
CA GLY A 197 28.87 13.74 0.31
C GLY A 197 27.71 13.04 -0.41
N GLN A 198 27.97 11.86 -0.97
CA GLN A 198 26.98 11.03 -1.67
C GLN A 198 26.38 9.91 -0.80
N GLY A 199 26.90 9.69 0.41
CA GLY A 199 26.47 8.61 1.30
C GLY A 199 25.49 9.08 2.39
N PHE A 200 24.78 8.11 2.97
CA PHE A 200 23.97 8.29 4.17
C PHE A 200 24.54 7.45 5.30
N TYR A 201 24.79 8.08 6.44
CA TYR A 201 25.44 7.46 7.59
C TYR A 201 24.56 7.58 8.82
N ARG A 202 24.49 6.51 9.61
CA ARG A 202 23.70 6.46 10.85
C ARG A 202 24.65 6.33 12.03
N ASP A 203 24.56 7.27 12.97
CA ASP A 203 25.07 7.08 14.34
C ASP A 203 23.89 6.79 15.28
N PRO A 204 23.66 5.53 15.68
CA PRO A 204 22.55 5.14 16.54
C PRO A 204 22.39 5.92 17.86
N ALA A 205 23.44 6.60 18.34
CA ALA A 205 23.39 7.44 19.53
C ALA A 205 22.75 8.82 19.29
N ILE A 206 22.70 9.28 18.04
CA ILE A 206 22.13 10.58 17.66
C ILE A 206 20.77 10.34 17.03
N ASN A 207 19.72 10.99 17.53
CA ASN A 207 18.43 11.05 16.81
C ASN A 207 17.78 12.44 16.84
N GLU A 208 18.54 13.43 17.32
CA GLU A 208 18.18 14.84 17.37
C GLU A 208 19.37 15.61 16.81
N TRP A 209 19.12 16.53 15.89
CA TRP A 209 20.20 17.27 15.23
C TRP A 209 20.50 18.58 15.98
N ASN A 210 21.72 18.72 16.48
CA ASN A 210 22.20 19.95 17.10
C ASN A 210 23.32 20.57 16.25
N HIS A 211 23.02 21.70 15.59
CA HIS A 211 23.99 22.43 14.77
C HIS A 211 25.18 22.99 15.55
N SER A 212 25.03 23.22 16.86
CA SER A 212 26.08 23.81 17.71
C SER A 212 26.97 22.76 18.39
N ALA A 213 26.60 21.49 18.32
CA ALA A 213 27.28 20.39 19.02
C ALA A 213 27.32 19.13 18.15
N VAL A 214 27.82 19.25 16.93
CA VAL A 214 27.97 18.11 16.02
C VAL A 214 29.08 17.19 16.56
N PRO A 215 28.83 15.86 16.67
CA PRO A 215 29.86 14.95 17.17
C PRO A 215 31.09 14.87 16.27
N SER A 216 32.27 14.93 16.89
CA SER A 216 33.55 15.03 16.18
C SER A 216 33.84 13.88 15.21
N HIS A 217 33.25 12.71 15.41
CA HIS A 217 33.42 11.57 14.49
C HIS A 217 32.70 11.80 13.16
N LEU A 218 31.56 12.52 13.14
CA LEU A 218 30.88 12.89 11.89
C LEU A 218 31.66 13.98 11.14
N GLU A 219 32.28 14.91 11.85
CA GLU A 219 33.16 15.92 11.24
C GLU A 219 34.40 15.25 10.62
N ARG A 220 35.05 14.34 11.34
CA ARG A 220 36.17 13.54 10.79
C ARG A 220 35.73 12.75 9.55
N LEU A 221 34.54 12.15 9.59
CA LEU A 221 34.01 11.41 8.45
C LEU A 221 33.74 12.33 7.24
N ARG A 222 33.18 13.53 7.47
CA ARG A 222 33.01 14.56 6.43
C ARG A 222 34.35 14.90 5.78
N ASP A 223 35.36 15.20 6.58
CA ASP A 223 36.67 15.63 6.09
C ASP A 223 37.37 14.50 5.33
N THR A 224 37.28 13.26 5.85
CA THR A 224 37.82 12.06 5.20
C THR A 224 37.17 11.79 3.84
N LEU A 225 35.87 12.05 3.72
CA LEU A 225 35.12 11.86 2.48
C LEU A 225 35.20 13.08 1.53
N GLY A 226 35.93 14.15 1.90
CA GLY A 226 36.01 15.37 1.11
C GLY A 226 34.66 16.10 0.96
N ALA A 227 33.73 15.89 1.89
CA ALA A 227 32.43 16.53 1.88
C ALA A 227 32.50 17.95 2.49
N THR A 228 31.61 18.84 2.06
CA THR A 228 31.56 20.23 2.58
C THR A 228 30.52 20.43 3.68
N THR A 229 29.50 19.56 3.73
CA THR A 229 28.33 19.73 4.60
C THR A 229 27.95 18.43 5.27
N LEU A 230 27.38 18.56 6.47
CA LEU A 230 26.65 17.51 7.17
C LEU A 230 25.18 17.87 7.15
N ILE A 231 24.34 17.03 6.55
CA ILE A 231 22.91 17.33 6.37
C ILE A 231 22.08 16.28 7.11
N PRO A 232 21.27 16.66 8.12
CA PRO A 232 20.36 15.73 8.77
C PRO A 232 19.30 15.23 7.78
N ALA A 233 19.05 13.92 7.77
CA ALA A 233 18.21 13.24 6.80
C ALA A 233 17.31 12.18 7.50
N PRO A 234 16.10 12.55 7.96
CA PRO A 234 15.12 11.61 8.51
C PRO A 234 14.33 10.92 7.38
N ILE A 235 15.04 10.10 6.60
CA ILE A 235 14.56 9.52 5.32
C ILE A 235 14.32 8.00 5.37
N TYR A 236 14.50 7.38 6.53
CA TYR A 236 14.46 5.93 6.66
C TYR A 236 13.39 5.51 7.66
N THR A 237 12.70 4.42 7.36
CA THR A 237 11.78 3.72 8.25
C THR A 237 12.11 2.24 8.19
N GLY A 238 12.24 1.58 9.35
CA GLY A 238 12.52 0.15 9.42
C GLY A 238 11.33 -0.69 8.94
N ILE A 239 11.61 -1.92 8.52
CA ILE A 239 10.56 -2.82 7.99
C ILE A 239 9.51 -3.16 9.05
N GLY A 240 9.90 -3.36 10.30
CA GLY A 240 8.99 -3.65 11.39
C GLY A 240 8.13 -2.46 11.79
N GLU A 241 8.67 -1.24 11.75
CA GLU A 241 7.88 -0.01 11.92
C GLU A 241 6.85 0.17 10.79
N ALA A 242 7.23 -0.12 9.54
CA ALA A 242 6.31 -0.09 8.40
C ALA A 242 5.22 -1.16 8.50
N THR A 243 5.59 -2.39 8.88
CA THR A 243 4.66 -3.50 9.12
C THR A 243 3.71 -3.18 10.27
N ALA A 244 4.21 -2.61 11.36
CA ALA A 244 3.40 -2.18 12.48
C ALA A 244 2.35 -1.15 12.07
N ALA A 245 2.74 -0.11 11.33
CA ALA A 245 1.80 0.86 10.78
C ALA A 245 0.74 0.18 9.90
N PHE A 246 1.16 -0.74 9.01
CA PHE A 246 0.23 -1.50 8.18
C PHE A 246 -0.76 -2.35 9.01
N LEU A 247 -0.29 -3.10 10.01
CA LEU A 247 -1.13 -3.96 10.85
C LEU A 247 -2.15 -3.13 11.65
N LEU A 248 -1.70 -2.03 12.25
CA LEU A 248 -2.57 -1.11 12.99
C LEU A 248 -3.60 -0.45 12.07
N CYS A 249 -3.18 0.07 10.92
CA CYS A 249 -4.08 0.66 9.94
C CYS A 249 -5.13 -0.38 9.49
N ARG A 250 -4.68 -1.59 9.12
CA ARG A 250 -5.56 -2.66 8.67
C ARG A 250 -6.59 -3.07 9.72
N LEU A 251 -6.21 -3.05 11.00
CA LEU A 251 -7.08 -3.41 12.11
C LEU A 251 -8.08 -2.30 12.45
N LEU A 252 -7.60 -1.05 12.55
CA LEU A 252 -8.34 0.04 13.19
C LEU A 252 -9.06 0.96 12.20
N SER A 253 -8.64 1.00 10.92
CA SER A 253 -9.19 1.96 9.94
C SER A 253 -10.66 1.73 9.58
N SER A 254 -11.25 0.60 9.96
CA SER A 254 -12.69 0.36 9.78
C SER A 254 -13.55 0.96 10.89
N GLU A 255 -12.95 1.24 12.06
CA GLU A 255 -13.66 1.80 13.22
C GLU A 255 -13.40 3.29 13.39
N LYS A 256 -12.23 3.78 12.96
CA LYS A 256 -11.80 5.15 13.22
C LYS A 256 -10.86 5.67 12.15
N ASP A 257 -11.06 6.93 11.77
CA ASP A 257 -10.10 7.65 10.95
C ASP A 257 -8.79 7.83 11.72
N LEU A 258 -7.71 7.38 11.10
CA LEU A 258 -6.36 7.44 11.66
C LEU A 258 -5.39 8.06 10.67
N GLU A 259 -4.38 8.73 11.21
CA GLU A 259 -3.30 9.32 10.43
C GLU A 259 -1.96 8.67 10.79
N VAL A 260 -1.12 8.43 9.80
CA VAL A 260 0.25 7.98 10.02
C VAL A 260 1.20 9.16 9.86
N ARG A 261 1.97 9.48 10.90
CA ARG A 261 2.96 10.56 10.89
C ARG A 261 4.34 10.06 11.26
N ARG A 262 5.37 10.73 10.75
CA ARG A 262 6.75 10.54 11.23
C ARG A 262 6.87 11.11 12.63
N SER A 263 7.50 10.38 13.53
CA SER A 263 7.72 10.83 14.92
C SER A 263 8.47 12.16 15.01
N SER A 264 9.39 12.40 14.08
CA SER A 264 10.17 13.64 13.98
C SER A 264 9.38 14.85 13.51
N ALA A 265 8.18 14.67 12.97
CA ALA A 265 7.31 15.76 12.54
C ALA A 265 6.25 16.13 13.60
N LEU A 266 6.21 15.42 14.73
CA LEU A 266 5.23 15.66 15.79
C LEU A 266 5.65 16.78 16.72
N SER A 267 4.74 17.72 16.92
CA SER A 267 4.83 18.72 17.98
C SER A 267 4.31 18.19 19.31
N TRP A 268 4.63 18.88 20.42
CA TRP A 268 4.01 18.58 21.71
C TRP A 268 2.51 18.85 21.73
N ASP A 269 2.02 19.76 20.89
CA ASP A 269 0.59 20.03 20.77
C ASP A 269 -0.11 18.89 20.03
N ASP A 270 0.54 18.22 19.07
CA ASP A 270 -0.02 17.00 18.46
C ASP A 270 -0.18 15.88 19.50
N VAL A 271 0.84 15.68 20.34
CA VAL A 271 0.79 14.67 21.41
C VAL A 271 -0.25 15.04 22.45
N LYS A 272 -0.40 16.33 22.75
CA LYS A 272 -1.47 16.80 23.62
C LYS A 272 -2.80 16.55 22.97
N GLU A 273 -3.12 17.02 21.77
CA GLU A 273 -4.50 17.04 21.29
C GLU A 273 -5.08 15.69 20.84
N ASN A 274 -4.23 14.71 20.52
CA ASN A 274 -4.66 13.46 19.87
C ASN A 274 -4.44 12.22 20.74
N ASN A 275 -5.16 11.14 20.40
CA ASN A 275 -4.81 9.81 20.87
C ASN A 275 -3.60 9.30 20.06
N MET A 276 -2.63 8.69 20.74
CA MET A 276 -1.32 8.42 20.14
C MET A 276 -0.98 6.94 20.20
N ILE A 277 -0.52 6.38 19.07
CA ILE A 277 0.16 5.08 19.03
C ILE A 277 1.57 5.32 18.50
N PHE A 278 2.56 5.31 19.38
CA PHE A 278 3.97 5.38 19.02
C PHE A 278 4.51 4.00 18.69
N VAL A 279 5.19 3.91 17.54
CA VAL A 279 5.79 2.69 17.02
C VAL A 279 7.29 2.90 16.88
N GLY A 280 8.08 1.93 17.33
CA GLY A 280 9.53 1.93 17.23
C GLY A 280 10.22 2.38 18.51
N CYS A 281 11.55 2.21 18.54
CA CYS A 281 12.38 2.48 19.71
C CYS A 281 12.15 3.91 20.26
N GLN A 282 12.17 4.05 21.59
CA GLN A 282 12.01 5.34 22.27
C GLN A 282 13.02 6.39 21.81
N LYS A 283 14.23 5.99 21.42
CA LYS A 283 15.25 6.91 20.87
C LYS A 283 14.83 7.59 19.56
N TYR A 284 13.86 7.03 18.83
CA TYR A 284 13.29 7.63 17.62
C TYR A 284 12.05 8.48 17.90
N ASN A 285 11.41 8.26 19.05
CA ASN A 285 10.18 8.88 19.50
C ASN A 285 10.51 9.81 20.67
N LEU A 286 11.15 10.94 20.40
CA LEU A 286 11.73 11.81 21.44
C LEU A 286 10.71 12.31 22.46
N GLN A 287 9.45 12.46 22.06
CA GLN A 287 8.33 12.84 22.93
C GLN A 287 8.07 11.80 24.03
N LEU A 288 8.45 10.53 23.81
CA LEU A 288 8.35 9.47 24.82
C LEU A 288 9.48 9.50 25.86
N ARG A 289 10.58 10.24 25.63
CA ARG A 289 11.72 10.28 26.57
C ARG A 289 11.26 10.66 27.98
N ASP A 290 10.51 11.75 28.07
CA ASP A 290 10.05 12.28 29.35
C ASP A 290 8.85 11.50 29.89
N LEU A 291 7.90 11.14 29.01
CA LEU A 291 6.68 10.41 29.38
C LEU A 291 6.97 9.02 29.97
N LEU A 292 7.95 8.32 29.39
CA LEU A 292 8.32 6.98 29.85
C LEU A 292 9.41 7.00 30.94
N SER A 293 9.97 8.18 31.25
CA SER A 293 11.09 8.31 32.20
C SER A 293 10.77 7.83 33.62
N GLN A 294 9.49 7.71 33.99
CA GLN A 294 9.04 7.25 35.32
C GLN A 294 8.49 5.83 35.33
N GLN A 295 8.47 5.17 34.18
CA GLN A 295 7.87 3.84 34.04
C GLN A 295 8.84 2.75 34.51
N ASP A 296 8.30 1.59 34.85
CA ASP A 296 9.08 0.46 35.37
C ASP A 296 9.93 -0.18 34.26
N PHE A 297 9.36 -0.30 33.06
CA PHE A 297 10.06 -0.76 31.86
C PHE A 297 10.25 0.40 30.88
N PHE A 298 11.48 0.62 30.42
CA PHE A 298 11.77 1.63 29.41
C PHE A 298 12.95 1.21 28.54
N MET A 299 13.01 1.74 27.33
CA MET A 299 14.11 1.46 26.41
C MET A 299 15.34 2.27 26.82
N ASP A 300 16.44 1.58 27.12
CA ASP A 300 17.75 2.18 27.37
C ASP A 300 18.74 1.70 26.30
N GLY A 301 18.95 2.53 25.29
CA GLY A 301 19.81 2.20 24.15
C GLY A 301 19.31 0.99 23.35
N ASN A 302 19.86 -0.19 23.63
CA ASN A 302 19.61 -1.45 22.93
C ASN A 302 19.00 -2.54 23.83
N HIS A 303 18.58 -2.21 25.04
CA HIS A 303 17.92 -3.13 25.96
C HIS A 303 16.74 -2.45 26.65
N ILE A 304 15.89 -3.24 27.28
CA ILE A 304 14.83 -2.73 28.17
C ILE A 304 15.37 -2.77 29.59
N THR A 305 15.34 -1.64 30.29
CA THR A 305 15.70 -1.58 31.71
C THR A 305 14.46 -1.82 32.56
N ASN A 306 14.58 -2.68 33.57
CA ASN A 306 13.59 -2.93 34.61
C ASN A 306 13.99 -2.17 35.87
N ARG A 307 13.33 -1.04 36.11
CA ARG A 307 13.64 -0.16 37.24
C ARG A 307 13.26 -0.76 38.59
N ARG A 308 12.23 -1.60 38.62
CA ARG A 308 11.71 -2.23 39.84
C ARG A 308 11.51 -3.72 39.63
N PRO A 309 12.59 -4.51 39.54
CA PRO A 309 12.46 -5.94 39.32
C PRO A 309 11.73 -6.63 40.46
N ARG A 310 10.75 -7.46 40.12
CA ARG A 310 10.14 -8.39 41.08
C ARG A 310 11.05 -9.61 41.26
N LYS A 311 10.78 -10.41 42.29
CA LYS A 311 11.58 -11.61 42.60
C LYS A 311 11.65 -12.55 41.38
N GLY A 312 12.86 -12.80 40.88
CA GLY A 312 13.10 -13.67 39.72
C GLY A 312 13.13 -12.96 38.37
N GLU A 313 12.77 -11.67 38.31
CA GLU A 313 12.90 -10.87 37.08
C GLU A 313 14.33 -10.30 36.94
N PRO A 314 14.86 -10.20 35.71
CA PRO A 314 16.13 -9.54 35.47
C PRO A 314 16.01 -8.02 35.60
N HIS A 315 17.14 -7.36 35.87
CA HIS A 315 17.27 -5.90 35.84
C HIS A 315 17.22 -5.31 34.43
N SER A 316 17.55 -6.11 33.41
CA SER A 316 17.45 -5.72 32.01
C SER A 316 17.09 -6.89 31.12
N PHE A 317 16.40 -6.60 30.02
CA PHE A 317 16.06 -7.55 28.97
C PHE A 317 16.82 -7.18 27.71
N THR A 318 17.71 -8.07 27.27
CA THR A 318 18.61 -7.83 26.14
C THR A 318 18.42 -8.90 25.08
N GLY A 319 18.22 -8.48 23.83
CA GLY A 319 18.14 -9.38 22.70
C GLY A 319 19.45 -10.12 22.41
N THR A 320 19.35 -11.11 21.53
CA THR A 320 20.50 -11.87 21.03
C THR A 320 20.71 -11.53 19.56
N CYS A 321 21.89 -10.99 19.25
CA CYS A 321 22.36 -10.79 17.88
C CYS A 321 23.65 -11.60 17.68
N PRO A 322 23.69 -12.58 16.76
CA PRO A 322 24.92 -13.28 16.44
C PRO A 322 26.00 -12.30 15.93
N PRO A 323 27.29 -12.47 16.29
CA PRO A 323 28.37 -11.55 15.89
C PRO A 323 28.49 -11.37 14.37
N ASP A 324 28.23 -12.43 13.61
CA ASP A 324 28.35 -12.46 12.15
C ASP A 324 27.01 -12.19 11.43
N SER A 325 26.02 -11.63 12.15
CA SER A 325 24.69 -11.36 11.63
C SER A 325 24.34 -9.88 11.79
N ALA A 326 23.69 -9.32 10.76
CA ALA A 326 23.05 -8.00 10.86
C ALA A 326 21.68 -8.06 11.56
N TYR A 327 21.18 -9.27 11.84
CA TYR A 327 19.82 -9.51 12.32
C TYR A 327 19.81 -10.22 13.66
N VAL A 328 18.87 -9.80 14.51
CA VAL A 328 18.60 -10.41 15.81
C VAL A 328 17.94 -11.79 15.62
N THR A 329 18.29 -12.74 16.48
CA THR A 329 17.60 -14.05 16.58
C THR A 329 16.59 -14.05 17.70
N GLN A 330 16.75 -13.15 18.66
CA GLN A 330 15.81 -12.88 19.75
C GLN A 330 15.88 -11.41 20.12
N ASP A 331 14.76 -10.80 20.48
CA ASP A 331 14.70 -9.46 21.05
C ASP A 331 13.57 -9.39 22.08
N PHE A 332 13.56 -8.32 22.85
CA PHE A 332 12.49 -8.00 23.77
C PHE A 332 11.84 -6.69 23.34
N ALA A 333 10.51 -6.69 23.34
CA ALA A 333 9.73 -5.51 23.08
C ALA A 333 8.95 -5.12 24.34
N VAL A 334 8.74 -3.83 24.55
CA VAL A 334 7.88 -3.30 25.59
C VAL A 334 6.66 -2.65 24.95
N VAL A 335 5.50 -3.11 25.39
CA VAL A 335 4.22 -2.46 25.13
C VAL A 335 3.87 -1.65 26.37
N THR A 336 3.58 -0.37 26.19
CA THR A 336 3.17 0.53 27.28
C THR A 336 1.86 1.22 26.90
N LYS A 337 0.87 1.14 27.78
CA LYS A 337 -0.38 1.89 27.73
C LYS A 337 -0.40 2.86 28.91
N LEU A 338 -0.58 4.14 28.63
CA LEU A 338 -0.64 5.20 29.65
C LEU A 338 -1.78 6.16 29.34
N PRO A 339 -2.40 6.75 30.38
CA PRO A 339 -3.11 8.00 30.21
C PRO A 339 -2.07 9.08 29.85
N ASN A 340 -2.23 9.69 28.69
CA ASN A 340 -1.50 10.83 28.21
C ASN A 340 -1.97 12.12 28.94
N VAL A 341 -1.32 13.25 28.63
CA VAL A 341 -1.62 14.57 29.17
C VAL A 341 -3.12 14.91 28.96
N GLN A 342 -3.81 15.27 30.05
CA GLN A 342 -5.27 15.52 30.13
C GLN A 342 -6.18 14.29 29.92
N GLY A 343 -5.69 13.07 30.19
CA GLY A 343 -6.52 11.86 30.22
C GLY A 343 -6.80 11.27 28.83
N ARG A 344 -5.92 11.52 27.85
CA ARG A 344 -5.98 10.91 26.51
C ARG A 344 -5.30 9.55 26.51
N GLU A 345 -5.47 8.76 25.46
CA GLU A 345 -4.89 7.43 25.39
C GLU A 345 -3.56 7.43 24.63
N LEU A 346 -2.52 6.84 25.22
CA LEU A 346 -1.21 6.67 24.61
C LEU A 346 -0.76 5.22 24.68
N PHE A 347 -0.40 4.69 23.52
CA PHE A 347 0.29 3.43 23.36
C PHE A 347 1.71 3.68 22.86
N ALA A 348 2.68 2.94 23.40
CA ALA A 348 4.04 2.89 22.89
C ALA A 348 4.45 1.43 22.68
N LEU A 349 4.80 1.10 21.43
CA LEU A 349 5.23 -0.22 20.97
C LEU A 349 6.70 -0.12 20.59
N ALA A 350 7.58 -0.47 21.52
CA ALA A 350 9.01 -0.19 21.38
C ALA A 350 9.85 -1.46 21.53
N ALA A 351 10.90 -1.58 20.73
CA ALA A 351 11.95 -2.58 20.88
C ALA A 351 13.31 -1.99 20.51
N SER A 352 14.37 -2.78 20.69
CA SER A 352 15.73 -2.38 20.27
C SER A 352 15.95 -2.55 18.77
N SER A 353 15.24 -3.52 18.17
CA SER A 353 15.29 -3.88 16.75
C SER A 353 13.99 -3.56 16.01
N THR A 354 14.06 -3.57 14.67
CA THR A 354 12.88 -3.42 13.84
C THR A 354 11.99 -4.68 13.93
N GLU A 355 12.59 -5.87 14.00
CA GLU A 355 11.90 -7.14 14.18
C GLU A 355 11.14 -7.21 15.51
N GLY A 356 11.73 -6.70 16.60
CA GLY A 356 11.04 -6.59 17.89
C GLY A 356 9.84 -5.65 17.87
N THR A 357 9.93 -4.54 17.12
CA THR A 357 8.81 -3.59 16.96
C THR A 357 7.67 -4.22 16.15
N TRP A 358 7.99 -5.02 15.12
CA TRP A 358 7.01 -5.86 14.43
C TRP A 358 6.35 -6.80 15.44
N ALA A 359 7.12 -7.58 16.21
CA ALA A 359 6.57 -8.53 17.17
C ALA A 359 5.60 -7.87 18.16
N ALA A 360 5.93 -6.70 18.72
CA ALA A 360 5.01 -5.97 19.61
C ALA A 360 3.68 -5.60 18.93
N SER A 361 3.74 -5.19 17.67
CA SER A 361 2.57 -4.76 16.91
C SER A 361 1.71 -5.95 16.48
N GLU A 362 2.34 -7.06 16.10
CA GLU A 362 1.65 -8.32 15.84
C GLU A 362 0.97 -8.85 17.10
N PHE A 363 1.63 -8.74 18.26
CA PHE A 363 1.07 -9.17 19.54
C PHE A 363 -0.24 -8.44 19.90
N LEU A 364 -0.37 -7.15 19.55
CA LEU A 364 -1.58 -6.37 19.82
C LEU A 364 -2.63 -6.39 18.70
N THR A 365 -2.30 -6.96 17.54
CA THR A 365 -3.21 -7.02 16.38
C THR A 365 -3.66 -8.43 16.05
N ASN A 366 -3.02 -9.45 16.63
CA ASN A 366 -3.41 -10.85 16.53
C ASN A 366 -4.36 -11.24 17.68
N GLU A 367 -5.44 -11.95 17.34
CA GLU A 367 -6.45 -12.38 18.32
C GLU A 367 -5.90 -13.29 19.42
N ILE A 368 -4.99 -14.22 19.09
CA ILE A 368 -4.45 -15.20 20.05
C ILE A 368 -3.66 -14.47 21.14
N HIS A 369 -2.80 -13.55 20.73
CA HIS A 369 -1.98 -12.76 21.65
C HIS A 369 -2.78 -11.70 22.40
N ALA A 370 -3.77 -11.08 21.74
CA ALA A 370 -4.71 -10.18 22.40
C ALA A 370 -5.46 -10.88 23.54
N ARG A 371 -5.92 -12.12 23.32
CA ARG A 371 -6.57 -12.93 24.35
C ARG A 371 -5.64 -13.23 25.53
N GLU A 372 -4.40 -13.62 25.25
CA GLU A 372 -3.37 -13.84 26.28
C GLU A 372 -3.17 -12.57 27.13
N LEU A 373 -2.96 -11.42 26.49
CA LEU A 373 -2.79 -10.13 27.16
C LEU A 373 -3.98 -9.77 28.04
N VAL A 374 -5.18 -9.88 27.48
CA VAL A 374 -6.43 -9.53 28.17
C VAL A 374 -6.67 -10.45 29.35
N SER A 375 -6.43 -11.76 29.21
CA SER A 375 -6.54 -12.71 30.31
C SER A 375 -5.56 -12.42 31.46
N LEU A 376 -4.37 -11.92 31.13
CA LEU A 376 -3.33 -11.60 32.11
C LEU A 376 -3.63 -10.32 32.88
N LEU A 377 -4.14 -9.29 32.18
CA LEU A 377 -4.25 -7.94 32.73
C LEU A 377 -5.63 -7.58 33.27
N ARG A 378 -6.70 -8.32 32.88
CA ARG A 378 -8.06 -8.00 33.34
C ARG A 378 -8.13 -7.86 34.85
N THR A 379 -8.75 -6.78 35.27
CA THR A 379 -9.04 -6.48 36.67
C THR A 379 -10.20 -7.36 37.17
N PRO A 380 -10.48 -7.41 38.49
CA PRO A 380 -11.58 -8.19 39.03
C PRO A 380 -12.96 -7.72 38.55
N SER A 381 -13.08 -6.47 38.07
CA SER A 381 -14.30 -5.95 37.42
C SER A 381 -14.46 -6.45 35.98
N GLY A 382 -13.44 -7.10 35.41
CA GLY A 382 -13.43 -7.62 34.04
C GLY A 382 -12.91 -6.63 33.00
N GLU A 383 -12.50 -5.42 33.41
CA GLU A 383 -11.98 -4.37 32.52
C GLU A 383 -10.44 -4.38 32.46
N MET A 384 -9.88 -3.83 31.38
CA MET A 384 -8.44 -3.60 31.26
C MET A 384 -8.00 -2.42 32.15
N PRO A 385 -6.80 -2.45 32.74
CA PRO A 385 -6.29 -1.35 33.56
C PRO A 385 -6.01 -0.09 32.72
N ASP A 386 -6.23 1.08 33.32
CA ASP A 386 -5.97 2.39 32.67
C ASP A 386 -4.51 2.62 32.31
N SER A 387 -3.59 1.92 32.95
CA SER A 387 -2.17 1.95 32.63
C SER A 387 -1.54 0.59 32.85
N TYR A 388 -0.75 0.13 31.88
CA TYR A 388 -0.02 -1.13 32.01
C TYR A 388 1.23 -1.13 31.14
N GLN A 389 2.17 -2.01 31.49
CA GLN A 389 3.33 -2.32 30.67
C GLN A 389 3.50 -3.82 30.55
N VAL A 390 3.91 -4.30 29.38
CA VAL A 390 4.19 -5.71 29.15
C VAL A 390 5.48 -5.84 28.37
N VAL A 391 6.38 -6.72 28.83
CA VAL A 391 7.59 -7.10 28.12
C VAL A 391 7.33 -8.42 27.41
N ILE A 392 7.52 -8.41 26.09
CA ILE A 392 7.33 -9.53 25.19
C ILE A 392 8.69 -9.99 24.72
N ARG A 393 9.03 -11.26 24.95
CA ARG A 393 10.17 -11.91 24.30
C ARG A 393 9.73 -12.43 22.94
N ALA A 394 10.48 -12.09 21.89
CA ALA A 394 10.22 -12.55 20.54
C ALA A 394 11.46 -13.26 19.96
N ARG A 395 11.23 -14.34 19.21
CA ARG A 395 12.28 -15.04 18.44
C ARG A 395 12.00 -14.96 16.95
N PHE A 396 13.07 -14.89 16.18
CA PHE A 396 13.00 -14.58 14.76
C PHE A 396 13.64 -15.65 13.88
N ARG A 397 13.04 -15.87 12.72
CA ARG A 397 13.61 -16.69 11.65
C ARG A 397 13.43 -15.94 10.34
N GLY A 398 14.53 -15.64 9.65
CA GLY A 398 14.47 -14.79 8.46
C GLY A 398 13.85 -13.42 8.74
N GLN A 399 14.13 -12.84 9.92
CA GLN A 399 13.59 -11.55 10.39
C GLN A 399 12.08 -11.51 10.65
N VAL A 400 11.40 -12.66 10.57
CA VAL A 400 9.97 -12.77 10.87
C VAL A 400 9.80 -13.34 12.28
N PRO A 401 8.96 -12.74 13.15
CA PRO A 401 8.63 -13.32 14.45
C PRO A 401 7.92 -14.66 14.25
N PHE A 402 8.33 -15.69 14.99
CA PHE A 402 7.66 -17.00 14.96
C PHE A 402 7.27 -17.53 16.34
N GLU A 403 7.79 -16.92 17.40
CA GLU A 403 7.50 -17.25 18.79
C GLU A 403 7.50 -15.94 19.58
N MET A 404 6.42 -15.69 20.32
CA MET A 404 6.24 -14.52 21.18
C MET A 404 5.66 -14.98 22.51
N ALA A 405 6.18 -14.43 23.62
CA ALA A 405 5.69 -14.74 24.96
C ALA A 405 5.85 -13.53 25.89
N ILE A 406 4.87 -13.32 26.77
CA ILE A 406 4.98 -12.35 27.85
C ILE A 406 5.97 -12.87 28.89
N VAL A 407 6.96 -12.05 29.24
CA VAL A 407 7.99 -12.41 30.25
C VAL A 407 7.94 -11.54 31.50
N ALA A 408 7.30 -10.38 31.43
CA ALA A 408 7.05 -9.51 32.57
C ALA A 408 5.86 -8.58 32.29
N GLU A 409 5.17 -8.15 33.34
CA GLU A 409 4.10 -7.15 33.25
C GLU A 409 4.13 -6.15 34.41
N ARG A 410 3.48 -5.00 34.23
CA ARG A 410 3.03 -4.10 35.29
C ARG A 410 1.60 -3.66 35.00
N GLY A 411 0.83 -3.43 36.05
CA GLY A 411 -0.59 -3.04 35.95
C GLY A 411 -1.56 -4.21 35.99
N ALA A 412 -1.09 -5.46 36.06
CA ALA A 412 -1.97 -6.60 36.32
C ALA A 412 -2.62 -6.50 37.72
N SER A 413 -3.90 -6.87 37.81
CA SER A 413 -4.52 -7.13 39.10
C SER A 413 -3.88 -8.38 39.74
N PRO A 414 -3.57 -8.39 41.04
CA PRO A 414 -3.03 -9.58 41.70
C PRO A 414 -4.09 -10.70 41.71
N ALA A 415 -4.04 -11.61 40.74
CA ALA A 415 -4.82 -12.84 40.74
C ALA A 415 -3.98 -14.00 41.33
N LYS A 416 -4.36 -14.41 42.54
CA LYS A 416 -4.05 -15.68 43.25
C LYS A 416 -2.85 -16.50 42.74
N SER A 417 -1.67 -16.19 43.29
CA SER A 417 -0.63 -17.19 43.49
C SER A 417 -1.00 -18.01 44.74
N GLU A 418 -1.75 -19.10 44.56
CA GLU A 418 -1.82 -20.21 45.53
C GLU A 418 -2.51 -21.42 44.87
N ALA A 419 -1.91 -22.60 45.07
CA ALA A 419 -2.14 -23.92 44.42
C ALA A 419 -1.22 -24.12 43.21
N THR A 420 -0.02 -24.68 43.38
CA THR A 420 0.17 -26.10 43.70
C THR A 420 1.63 -26.32 44.11
N ASP A 421 1.91 -26.57 45.39
CA ASP A 421 2.83 -27.65 45.78
C ASP A 421 2.79 -27.86 47.30
N THR A 422 1.83 -28.66 47.75
CA THR A 422 1.87 -29.26 49.07
C THR A 422 1.39 -30.69 48.94
N GLN A 423 2.23 -31.55 48.37
CA GLN A 423 2.22 -32.99 48.65
C GLN A 423 3.42 -33.64 47.94
N THR A 424 4.51 -33.86 48.69
CA THR A 424 5.16 -35.18 48.82
C THR A 424 6.18 -35.11 49.96
N ARG A 425 5.70 -35.40 51.18
CA ARG A 425 6.49 -36.00 52.25
C ARG A 425 5.73 -37.22 52.72
N ARG A 426 6.13 -38.40 52.26
CA ARG A 426 6.16 -39.64 53.02
C ARG A 426 7.37 -40.44 52.59
#